data_AF-A0AAN4WSA3-F1
#
_entry.id   AF-A0AAN4WSA3-F1
#
_cell.length_a   1.000
_cell.length_b   1.000
_cell.length_c   1.000
_cell.angle_alpha   90.00
_cell.angle_beta   90.00
_cell.angle_gamma   90.00
#
_symmetry.space_group_name_H-M   'P 1'
#
loop_
_entity.id
_entity.type
_entity.pdbx_description
1 polymer ?
#
loop_
_entity_poly.entity_id
_entity_poly.type
_entity_poly.pdbx_seq_one_letter_code
_entity_poly.pdbx_strand_id
1 'polypeptide(L)'
;MVRNTAVVVGIEAMAATQGIDFDRVPAPGAAATPWLKSSPLIEAQIAAIRARVAFLEQDRFLATDIEAMRAWAQESAWPAPVTAHLPSFVSQIS
;
A
#
# COMPACT_ATOMS: atom_id res chain seq x y z
N MET A 1 11.31 17.46 -6.17
CA MET A 1 10.95 17.00 -4.81
C MET A 1 9.96 15.83 -4.83
N VAL A 2 8.84 15.93 -5.58
CA VAL A 2 7.80 14.88 -5.67
C VAL A 2 8.33 13.45 -5.91
N ARG A 3 9.33 13.29 -6.79
CA ARG A 3 9.92 11.96 -7.06
C ARG A 3 10.51 11.30 -5.81
N ASN A 4 11.20 12.05 -4.95
CA ASN A 4 11.80 11.50 -3.73
C ASN A 4 10.72 11.09 -2.73
N THR A 5 9.70 11.93 -2.57
CA THR A 5 8.55 11.62 -1.71
C THR A 5 7.80 10.39 -2.20
N ALA A 6 7.62 10.22 -3.52
CA ALA A 6 6.98 9.03 -4.09
C ALA A 6 7.73 7.74 -3.75
N VAL A 7 9.07 7.78 -3.70
CA VAL A 7 9.87 6.62 -3.25
C VAL A 7 9.57 6.32 -1.77
N VAL A 8 9.61 7.33 -0.91
CA VAL A 8 9.36 7.16 0.54
C VAL A 8 7.96 6.59 0.79
N VAL A 9 6.93 7.19 0.21
CA VAL A 9 5.54 6.74 0.34
C VAL A 9 5.35 5.33 -0.24
N GLY A 10 5.98 5.03 -1.37
CA GLY A 10 5.94 3.70 -1.96
C GLY A 10 6.54 2.62 -1.05
N ILE A 11 7.69 2.90 -0.43
CA ILE A 11 8.34 2.01 0.55
C ILE A 11 7.42 1.77 1.75
N GLU A 12 6.85 2.84 2.31
CA GLU A 12 5.93 2.73 3.44
C GLU A 12 4.72 1.84 3.10
N ALA A 13 4.11 2.05 1.93
CA ALA A 13 2.94 1.30 1.49
C ALA A 13 3.22 -0.20 1.31
N MET A 14 4.36 -0.58 0.71
CA MET A 14 4.71 -2.01 0.59
C MET A 14 5.08 -2.63 1.93
N ALA A 15 5.72 -1.88 2.83
CA ALA A 15 6.05 -2.36 4.18
C ALA A 15 4.80 -2.57 5.03
N ALA A 16 3.85 -1.64 4.99
CA ALA A 16 2.56 -1.76 5.68
C ALA A 16 1.76 -2.97 5.15
N THR A 17 1.75 -3.17 3.83
CA THR A 17 1.13 -4.35 3.21
C THR A 17 1.76 -5.65 3.71
N GLN A 18 3.09 -5.70 3.82
CA GLN A 18 3.81 -6.85 4.38
C GLN A 18 3.46 -7.10 5.86
N GLY A 19 3.38 -6.04 6.68
CA GLY A 19 2.98 -6.13 8.08
C GLY A 19 1.58 -6.74 8.25
N ILE A 20 0.61 -6.27 7.46
CA ILE A 20 -0.76 -6.80 7.48
C ILE A 20 -0.80 -8.27 7.07
N ASP A 21 0.03 -8.69 6.11
CA ASP A 21 0.10 -10.10 5.71
C ASP A 21 0.68 -11.01 6.81
N PHE A 22 1.61 -10.51 7.63
CA PHE A 22 2.11 -11.24 8.80
C PHE A 22 1.01 -11.45 9.85
N ASP A 23 0.12 -10.49 10.06
CA ASP A 23 -1.02 -10.65 10.99
C ASP A 23 -2.08 -11.65 10.48
N ARG A 24 -2.11 -11.93 9.18
CA ARG A 24 -3.05 -12.89 8.56
C ARG A 24 -2.56 -14.34 8.62
N VAL A 25 -1.25 -14.55 8.65
CA VAL A 25 -0.63 -15.87 8.73
C VAL A 25 0.14 -15.98 10.04
N PRO A 26 -0.45 -16.57 11.09
CA PRO A 26 0.24 -16.72 12.37
C PRO A 26 1.55 -17.50 12.19
N ALA A 27 2.59 -17.09 12.90
CA ALA A 27 3.83 -17.84 12.95
C ALA A 27 3.59 -19.28 13.45
N PRO A 28 4.35 -20.28 12.98
CA PRO A 28 4.23 -21.65 13.47
C PRO A 28 4.31 -21.71 15.00
N GLY A 29 3.28 -22.28 15.63
CA GLY A 29 3.19 -22.39 17.09
C GLY A 29 2.59 -21.18 17.82
N ALA A 30 2.21 -20.11 17.12
CA ALA A 30 1.49 -18.98 17.71
C ALA A 30 0.02 -19.34 18.00
N ALA A 31 -0.53 -18.78 19.08
CA ALA A 31 -1.95 -18.91 19.38
C ALA A 31 -2.77 -18.22 18.27
N ALA A 32 -3.85 -18.88 17.81
CA ALA A 32 -4.74 -18.30 16.82
C ALA A 32 -5.34 -17.00 17.37
N THR A 33 -4.92 -15.87 16.78
CA THR A 33 -5.48 -14.55 17.10
C THR A 33 -6.50 -14.22 16.01
N PRO A 34 -7.72 -13.76 16.35
CA PRO A 34 -8.66 -13.31 15.33
C PRO A 34 -8.06 -12.13 14.57
N TRP A 35 -7.77 -12.34 13.29
CA TRP A 35 -7.27 -11.26 12.44
C TRP A 35 -8.39 -10.22 12.21
N LEU A 36 -8.03 -8.94 12.32
CA LEU A 36 -8.90 -7.84 11.96
C LEU A 36 -8.69 -7.47 10.50
N LYS A 37 -9.69 -7.78 9.67
CA LYS A 37 -9.71 -7.35 8.26
C LYS A 37 -9.70 -5.84 8.15
N SER A 38 -8.89 -5.31 7.23
CA SER A 38 -8.86 -3.88 6.97
C SER A 38 -10.15 -3.44 6.27
N SER A 39 -10.39 -2.12 6.21
CA SER A 39 -11.55 -1.59 5.48
C SER A 39 -11.48 -1.93 3.99
N PRO A 40 -12.63 -2.00 3.27
CA PRO A 40 -12.65 -2.41 1.86
C PRO A 40 -11.73 -1.62 0.93
N LEU A 41 -11.58 -0.31 1.17
CA LEU A 41 -10.68 0.54 0.38
C LEU A 41 -9.21 0.20 0.62
N ILE A 42 -8.83 -0.13 1.85
CA ILE A 42 -7.46 -0.55 2.18
C ILE A 42 -7.18 -1.94 1.60
N GLU A 43 -8.14 -2.87 1.68
CA GLU A 43 -8.02 -4.20 1.06
C GLU A 43 -7.81 -4.12 -0.46
N ALA A 44 -8.50 -3.18 -1.14
CA ALA A 44 -8.28 -2.93 -2.56
C ALA A 44 -6.87 -2.41 -2.85
N GLN A 45 -6.31 -1.54 -1.98
CA GLN A 45 -4.93 -1.06 -2.13
C GLN A 45 -3.90 -2.16 -1.84
N ILE A 46 -4.11 -2.98 -0.81
CA ILE A 46 -3.29 -4.18 -0.54
C ILE A 46 -3.25 -5.08 -1.78
N ALA A 47 -4.40 -5.36 -2.39
CA ALA A 47 -4.47 -6.16 -3.61
C ALA A 47 -3.73 -5.49 -4.79
N ALA A 48 -3.90 -4.18 -4.98
CA ALA A 48 -3.19 -3.42 -6.02
C ALA A 48 -1.67 -3.44 -5.83
N ILE A 49 -1.19 -3.30 -4.59
CA ILE A 49 0.22 -3.40 -4.24
C ILE A 49 0.73 -4.82 -4.51
N ARG A 50 -0.02 -5.85 -4.11
CA ARG A 50 0.38 -7.26 -4.33
C ARG A 50 0.39 -7.69 -5.79
N ALA A 51 -0.38 -7.04 -6.64
CA ALA A 51 -0.28 -7.21 -8.09
C ALA A 51 1.04 -6.66 -8.68
N ARG A 52 1.75 -5.79 -7.94
CA ARG A 52 3.02 -5.16 -8.37
C ARG A 52 4.23 -5.75 -7.63
N VAL A 53 4.07 -6.02 -6.34
CA VAL A 53 5.13 -6.46 -5.42
C VAL A 53 4.68 -7.68 -4.64
N ALA A 54 5.33 -8.81 -4.92
CA ALA A 54 5.07 -10.07 -4.23
C ALA A 54 5.42 -9.98 -2.74
N PHE A 55 4.78 -10.82 -1.92
CA PHE A 55 5.14 -11.02 -0.52
C PHE A 55 6.64 -11.31 -0.39
N LEU A 56 7.29 -10.73 0.62
CA LEU A 56 8.71 -10.93 0.87
C LEU A 56 8.90 -12.11 1.84
N GLU A 57 8.99 -13.32 1.28
CA GLU A 57 9.24 -14.54 2.07
C GLU A 57 10.72 -14.68 2.47
N GLN A 58 11.60 -14.28 1.58
CA GLN A 58 13.06 -14.28 1.76
C GLN A 58 13.65 -13.03 1.14
N ASP A 59 14.86 -12.66 1.57
CA ASP A 59 15.57 -11.53 1.02
C ASP A 59 15.73 -11.66 -0.51
N ARG A 60 15.51 -10.53 -1.19
CA ARG A 60 15.69 -10.40 -2.63
C ARG A 60 16.17 -9.00 -2.98
N PHE A 61 16.53 -8.79 -4.24
CA PHE A 61 16.88 -7.47 -4.74
C PHE A 61 15.65 -6.55 -4.83
N LEU A 62 15.51 -5.65 -3.86
CA LEU A 62 14.31 -4.79 -3.71
C LEU A 62 14.25 -3.58 -4.64
N ALA A 63 15.30 -3.27 -5.40
CA ALA A 63 15.30 -2.05 -6.21
C ALA A 63 14.16 -2.04 -7.25
N THR A 64 13.81 -3.21 -7.80
CA THR A 64 12.67 -3.37 -8.73
C THR A 64 11.34 -3.10 -8.04
N ASP A 65 11.16 -3.61 -6.82
CA ASP A 65 9.94 -3.39 -6.02
C ASP A 65 9.80 -1.91 -5.63
N ILE A 66 10.90 -1.28 -5.21
CA ILE A 66 10.94 0.14 -4.84
C ILE A 66 10.58 1.01 -6.04
N GLU A 67 11.09 0.69 -7.24
CA GLU A 67 10.75 1.45 -8.45
C GLU A 67 9.28 1.26 -8.86
N ALA A 68 8.75 0.04 -8.76
CA ALA A 68 7.32 -0.22 -8.99
C ALA A 68 6.44 0.56 -7.99
N MET A 69 6.85 0.62 -6.72
CA MET A 69 6.12 1.34 -5.68
C MET A 69 6.24 2.86 -5.78
N ARG A 70 7.37 3.37 -6.27
CA ARG A 70 7.51 4.78 -6.65
C ARG A 70 6.50 5.15 -7.74
N ALA A 71 6.31 4.29 -8.73
CA ALA A 71 5.33 4.51 -9.80
C ALA A 71 3.89 4.44 -9.27
N TRP A 72 3.59 3.45 -8.41
CA TRP A 72 2.29 3.35 -7.72
C TRP A 72 1.94 4.63 -6.94
N ALA A 73 2.89 5.20 -6.19
CA ALA A 73 2.68 6.42 -5.42
C ALA A 73 2.40 7.67 -6.30
N GLN A 74 2.64 7.58 -7.61
CA GLN A 74 2.35 8.65 -8.57
C GLN A 74 1.09 8.41 -9.40
N GLU A 75 0.35 7.32 -9.14
CA GLU A 75 -0.96 7.11 -9.75
C GLU A 75 -1.90 8.28 -9.42
N SER A 76 -2.79 8.61 -10.34
CA SER A 76 -3.70 9.76 -10.22
C SER A 76 -5.14 9.36 -9.88
N ALA A 77 -5.45 8.07 -9.91
CA ALA A 77 -6.77 7.53 -9.64
C ALA A 77 -6.89 7.13 -8.17
N TRP A 78 -7.10 8.12 -7.29
CA TRP A 78 -7.28 7.89 -5.86
C TRP A 78 -8.74 7.72 -5.46
N PRO A 79 -9.04 6.95 -4.40
CA PRO A 79 -10.40 6.77 -3.89
C PRO A 79 -11.07 8.10 -3.52
N ALA A 80 -12.40 8.16 -3.65
CA ALA A 80 -13.19 9.35 -3.36
C ALA A 80 -12.89 10.01 -1.99
N PRO A 81 -12.67 9.26 -0.88
CA PRO A 81 -12.29 9.87 0.39
C PRO A 81 -10.97 10.66 0.33
N VAL A 82 -10.00 10.26 -0.50
CA VAL A 82 -8.75 11.00 -0.67
C VAL A 82 -8.98 12.24 -1.50
N THR A 83 -9.64 12.10 -2.65
CA THR A 83 -9.87 13.24 -3.57
C THR A 83 -10.76 14.31 -2.97
N ALA A 84 -11.68 13.96 -2.06
CA ALA A 84 -12.53 14.91 -1.35
C ALA A 84 -11.77 15.94 -0.49
N HIS A 85 -10.49 15.70 -0.21
CA HIS A 85 -9.64 16.62 0.55
C HIS A 85 -8.65 17.40 -0.33
N LEU A 86 -8.57 17.12 -1.63
CA LEU A 86 -7.60 17.73 -2.52
C LEU A 86 -8.16 19.05 -3.12
N PRO A 87 -7.45 20.18 -3.03
CA PRO A 87 -7.96 21.48 -3.50
C PRO A 87 -8.44 21.50 -4.95
N SER A 88 -7.77 20.76 -5.84
CA SER A 88 -8.12 20.66 -7.26
C SER A 88 -9.42 19.90 -7.55
N PHE A 89 -9.94 19.15 -6.58
CA PHE A 89 -11.19 18.39 -6.69
C PHE A 89 -12.35 19.06 -5.94
N VAL A 90 -12.05 19.80 -4.86
CA VAL A 90 -13.07 20.48 -4.04
C VAL A 90 -13.60 21.75 -4.72
N SER A 91 -12.80 22.42 -5.56
CA SER A 91 -13.19 23.69 -6.20
C SER A 91 -14.10 23.53 -7.44
N GLN A 92 -14.48 22.31 -7.84
CA GLN A 92 -15.38 22.04 -8.97
C GLN A 92 -16.87 21.95 -8.58
N ILE A 93 -17.21 22.26 -7.32
CA ILE A 93 -18.58 22.19 -6.79
C ILE A 93 -19.11 23.62 -6.51
N SER A 94 -19.03 24.52 -7.50
CA SER A 94 -19.63 25.87 -7.43
C SER A 94 -20.53 26.12 -8.62
#